data_AF-A0A9X0F696-F1
#
_entry.id   AF-A0A9X0F696-F1
#
_cell.length_a   1.000
_cell.length_b   1.000
_cell.length_c   1.000
_cell.angle_alpha   90.00
_cell.angle_beta   90.00
_cell.angle_gamma   90.00
#
_symmetry.space_group_name_H-M   'P 1'
#
loop_
_entity.id
_entity.type
_entity.pdbx_description
1 polymer ?
#
loop_
_entity_poly.entity_id
_entity_poly.type
_entity_poly.pdbx_seq_one_letter_code
_entity_poly.pdbx_strand_id
1 'polypeptide(L)'
;MNQLAQTYWDTYWGNNKKPESVTAWQFGDAPNYLAQLVIDGIKTATCSGHIFYELENESLPTTNDYSIILNSNDEPVAIIKTIEVTVTPMNEVSEEFAIAEGEGDRTYNYWRDTHVRFFTKELNEIGLNFSEDMLLVCERFELVDVNNKVNFNKLRFTSHSYFYKHKKDESF
;
A
#
# COMPACT_ATOMS: atom_id res chain seq x y z
N MET A 1 -11.30 9.70 8.52
CA MET A 1 -12.06 9.00 7.46
C MET A 1 -13.07 9.95 6.83
N ASN A 2 -13.18 9.96 5.49
CA ASN A 2 -14.13 10.83 4.78
C ASN A 2 -15.54 10.21 4.68
N GLN A 3 -16.52 11.00 4.23
CA GLN A 3 -17.93 10.59 4.17
C GLN A 3 -18.17 9.43 3.20
N LEU A 4 -17.47 9.38 2.06
CA LEU A 4 -17.63 8.32 1.06
C LEU A 4 -17.17 6.97 1.63
N ALA A 5 -16.01 6.95 2.29
CA ALA A 5 -15.46 5.77 2.95
C ALA A 5 -16.39 5.25 4.05
N GLN A 6 -16.91 6.14 4.91
CA GLN A 6 -17.88 5.78 5.95
C GLN A 6 -19.14 5.15 5.35
N THR A 7 -19.70 5.77 4.29
CA THR A 7 -20.88 5.23 3.60
C THR A 7 -20.61 3.87 2.96
N TYR A 8 -19.43 3.67 2.36
CA TYR A 8 -19.06 2.38 1.79
C TYR A 8 -18.94 1.29 2.86
N TRP A 9 -18.28 1.59 3.98
CA TRP A 9 -18.15 0.69 5.13
C TRP A 9 -19.50 0.27 5.70
N ASP A 10 -20.38 1.23 5.98
CA ASP A 10 -21.70 0.95 6.54
C ASP A 10 -22.58 0.19 5.52
N THR A 11 -22.41 0.44 4.21
CA THR A 11 -23.12 -0.30 3.16
C THR A 11 -22.68 -1.77 3.11
N TYR A 12 -21.37 -2.04 3.18
CA TYR A 12 -20.84 -3.40 3.14
C TYR A 12 -21.38 -4.25 4.30
N TRP A 13 -21.36 -3.70 5.53
CA TRP A 13 -21.86 -4.43 6.69
C TRP A 13 -23.39 -4.46 6.77
N GLY A 14 -24.09 -3.43 6.29
CA GLY A 14 -25.53 -3.33 6.37
C GLY A 14 -26.05 -3.50 7.80
N ASN A 15 -26.91 -4.49 8.02
CA ASN A 15 -27.45 -4.80 9.36
C ASN A 15 -26.60 -5.81 10.15
N ASN A 16 -25.47 -6.27 9.61
CA ASN A 16 -24.61 -7.23 10.29
C ASN A 16 -23.77 -6.54 11.38
N LYS A 17 -23.27 -7.33 12.33
CA LYS A 17 -22.34 -6.83 13.36
C LYS A 17 -21.02 -6.41 12.70
N LYS A 18 -20.75 -5.11 12.67
CA LYS A 18 -19.50 -4.54 12.15
C LYS A 18 -18.35 -4.61 13.18
N PRO A 19 -17.09 -4.71 12.72
CA PRO A 19 -15.90 -4.47 13.54
C PRO A 19 -15.94 -3.09 14.20
N GLU A 20 -15.26 -2.94 15.34
CA GLU A 20 -15.26 -1.71 16.14
C GLU A 20 -14.52 -0.56 15.45
N SER A 21 -13.45 -0.88 14.72
CA SER A 21 -12.60 0.07 14.02
C SER A 21 -12.46 -0.28 12.54
N VAL A 22 -12.22 0.76 11.75
CA VAL A 22 -11.78 0.68 10.36
C VAL A 22 -10.94 1.91 10.06
N THR A 23 -9.85 1.75 9.32
CA THR A 23 -9.04 2.85 8.82
C THR A 23 -9.30 3.07 7.34
N ALA A 24 -9.04 4.27 6.82
CA ALA A 24 -9.19 4.58 5.40
C ALA A 24 -7.99 5.37 4.93
N TRP A 25 -7.26 4.85 3.94
CA TRP A 25 -5.96 5.37 3.53
C TRP A 25 -5.62 5.03 2.07
N GLN A 26 -4.62 5.72 1.53
CA GLN A 26 -4.12 5.56 0.16
C GLN A 26 -2.77 4.83 0.18
N PHE A 27 -2.51 3.98 -0.81
CA PHE A 27 -1.19 3.36 -0.96
C PHE A 27 -0.18 4.33 -1.59
N GLY A 28 0.88 4.66 -0.83
CA GLY A 28 2.12 5.27 -1.32
C GLY A 28 1.97 6.42 -2.33
N ASP A 29 2.97 6.56 -3.21
CA ASP A 29 3.03 7.63 -4.22
C ASP A 29 2.18 7.35 -5.49
N ALA A 30 1.61 6.14 -5.62
CA ALA A 30 0.79 5.76 -6.78
C ALA A 30 -0.55 5.09 -6.39
N PRO A 31 -1.44 5.78 -5.64
CA PRO A 31 -2.64 5.19 -5.03
C PRO A 31 -3.52 4.40 -6.00
N ASN A 32 -3.76 4.96 -7.20
CA ASN A 32 -4.64 4.35 -8.21
C ASN A 32 -4.08 3.03 -8.75
N TYR A 33 -2.78 3.00 -9.04
CA TYR A 33 -2.12 1.81 -9.56
C TYR A 33 -2.07 0.70 -8.51
N LEU A 34 -1.67 1.06 -7.28
CA LEU A 34 -1.52 0.11 -6.19
C LEU A 34 -2.87 -0.45 -5.73
N ALA A 35 -3.92 0.38 -5.66
CA ALA A 35 -5.26 -0.10 -5.39
C ALA A 35 -5.79 -1.04 -6.48
N GLN A 36 -5.45 -0.80 -7.75
CA GLN A 36 -5.81 -1.72 -8.83
C GLN A 36 -5.14 -3.08 -8.67
N LEU A 37 -3.86 -3.13 -8.26
CA LEU A 37 -3.17 -4.40 -7.99
C LEU A 37 -3.86 -5.19 -6.87
N VAL A 38 -4.39 -4.51 -5.84
CA VAL A 38 -5.16 -5.15 -4.77
C VAL A 38 -6.44 -5.77 -5.34
N ILE A 39 -7.19 -5.00 -6.14
CA ILE A 39 -8.45 -5.47 -6.76
C ILE A 39 -8.21 -6.65 -7.71
N ASP A 40 -7.11 -6.63 -8.46
CA ASP A 40 -6.73 -7.70 -9.37
C ASP A 40 -6.17 -8.93 -8.62
N GLY A 41 -6.06 -8.88 -7.29
CA GLY A 41 -5.53 -9.96 -6.45
C GLY A 41 -4.01 -10.17 -6.59
N ILE A 42 -3.31 -9.18 -7.15
CA ILE A 42 -1.85 -9.22 -7.37
C ILE A 42 -1.10 -8.73 -6.13
N LYS A 43 -1.55 -7.61 -5.54
CA LYS A 43 -0.98 -7.05 -4.30
C LYS A 43 -1.80 -7.56 -3.12
N THR A 44 -1.18 -8.39 -2.29
CA THR A 44 -1.77 -8.99 -1.08
C THR A 44 -0.92 -8.72 0.17
N ALA A 45 0.10 -7.88 0.04
CA ALA A 45 0.97 -7.46 1.12
C ALA A 45 1.33 -5.98 0.99
N THR A 46 1.70 -5.37 2.12
CA THR A 46 2.18 -3.99 2.22
C THR A 46 3.15 -3.87 3.38
N CYS A 47 4.06 -2.90 3.33
CA CYS A 47 4.90 -2.58 4.48
C CYS A 47 4.98 -1.08 4.78
N SER A 48 5.21 -0.76 6.04
CA SER A 48 5.40 0.60 6.55
C SER A 48 6.60 0.66 7.49
N GLY A 49 7.18 1.84 7.73
CA GLY A 49 8.30 1.98 8.65
C GLY A 49 7.84 1.91 10.10
N HIS A 50 8.39 1.00 10.90
CA HIS A 50 8.05 0.85 12.33
C HIS A 50 8.21 2.17 13.11
N ILE A 51 9.24 2.94 12.75
CA ILE A 51 9.54 4.24 13.37
C ILE A 51 8.39 5.25 13.27
N PHE A 52 7.56 5.19 12.23
CA PHE A 52 6.45 6.14 12.07
C PHE A 52 5.38 5.91 13.15
N TYR A 53 5.11 4.66 13.52
CA TYR A 53 4.20 4.34 14.64
C TYR A 53 4.74 4.87 15.98
N GLU A 54 6.06 4.78 16.20
CA GLU A 54 6.68 5.30 17.42
C GLU A 54 6.58 6.83 17.50
N LEU A 55 6.80 7.51 16.38
CA LEU A 55 6.76 8.98 16.30
C LEU A 55 5.34 9.52 16.47
N GLU A 56 4.35 8.83 15.90
CA GLU A 56 2.95 9.22 15.96
C GLU A 56 2.23 8.69 17.22
N ASN A 57 2.92 7.88 18.03
CA ASN A 57 2.38 7.18 19.18
C ASN A 57 1.12 6.37 18.80
N GLU A 58 1.20 5.71 17.65
CA GLU A 58 0.16 4.84 17.11
C GLU A 58 0.45 3.37 17.44
N SER A 59 -0.60 2.57 17.57
CA SER A 59 -0.46 1.12 17.75
C SER A 59 -0.17 0.44 16.42
N LEU A 60 0.65 -0.61 16.46
CA LEU A 60 0.85 -1.46 15.28
C LEU A 60 -0.47 -2.10 14.82
N PRO A 61 -0.62 -2.36 13.52
CA PRO A 61 -1.77 -3.08 12.98
C PRO A 61 -1.85 -4.49 13.57
N THR A 62 -3.06 -5.05 13.54
CA THR A 62 -3.39 -6.37 14.05
C THR A 62 -4.24 -7.14 13.04
N THR A 63 -4.34 -8.46 13.22
CA THR A 63 -5.16 -9.33 12.36
C THR A 63 -6.69 -9.12 12.53
N ASN A 64 -7.10 -8.21 13.43
CA ASN A 64 -8.49 -7.82 13.58
C ASN A 64 -8.84 -6.58 12.75
N ASP A 65 -7.84 -5.91 12.18
CA ASP A 65 -8.03 -4.64 11.50
C ASP A 65 -8.56 -4.81 10.08
N TYR A 66 -9.47 -3.90 9.74
CA TYR A 66 -9.97 -3.70 8.40
C TYR A 66 -9.53 -2.33 7.91
N SER A 67 -9.25 -2.25 6.62
CA SER A 67 -8.91 -1.00 5.97
C SER A 67 -9.71 -0.79 4.70
N ILE A 68 -10.12 0.45 4.48
CA ILE A 68 -10.73 0.92 3.24
C ILE A 68 -9.63 1.55 2.42
N ILE A 69 -9.36 0.96 1.26
CA ILE A 69 -8.37 1.49 0.32
C ILE A 69 -9.02 2.62 -0.48
N LEU A 70 -8.33 3.75 -0.54
CA LEU A 70 -8.73 4.95 -1.27
C LEU A 70 -7.92 5.10 -2.56
N ASN A 71 -8.56 5.66 -3.59
CA ASN A 71 -7.88 6.13 -4.79
C ASN A 71 -7.26 7.53 -4.56
N SER A 72 -6.59 8.08 -5.57
CA SER A 72 -5.91 9.40 -5.48
C SER A 72 -6.85 10.59 -5.28
N ASN A 73 -8.17 10.39 -5.41
CA ASN A 73 -9.20 11.42 -5.20
C ASN A 73 -9.90 11.22 -3.85
N ASP A 74 -9.33 10.41 -2.95
CA ASP A 74 -9.95 10.03 -1.67
C ASP A 74 -11.28 9.26 -1.80
N GLU A 75 -11.54 8.64 -2.95
CA GLU A 75 -12.74 7.81 -3.15
C GLU A 75 -12.44 6.36 -2.76
N PRO A 76 -13.31 5.70 -1.98
CA PRO A 76 -13.07 4.32 -1.54
C PRO A 76 -13.24 3.32 -2.68
N VAL A 77 -12.27 2.43 -2.84
CA VAL A 77 -12.21 1.45 -3.95
C VAL A 77 -12.24 -0.01 -3.51
N ALA A 78 -11.76 -0.32 -2.31
CA ALA A 78 -11.75 -1.69 -1.79
C ALA A 78 -11.81 -1.72 -0.26
N ILE A 79 -12.22 -2.86 0.30
CA ILE A 79 -12.04 -3.21 1.71
C ILE A 79 -11.05 -4.36 1.77
N ILE A 80 -10.02 -4.23 2.60
CA ILE A 80 -9.09 -5.30 2.92
C ILE A 80 -9.15 -5.65 4.41
N LYS A 81 -8.71 -6.86 4.75
CA LYS A 81 -8.52 -7.30 6.12
C LYS A 81 -7.11 -7.81 6.31
N THR A 82 -6.41 -7.28 7.32
CA THR A 82 -5.09 -7.78 7.69
C THR A 82 -5.22 -9.19 8.28
N ILE A 83 -4.42 -10.14 7.78
CA ILE A 83 -4.42 -11.54 8.21
C ILE A 83 -3.11 -11.95 8.87
N GLU A 84 -2.04 -11.20 8.63
CA GLU A 84 -0.72 -11.43 9.23
C GLU A 84 -0.01 -10.09 9.41
N VAL A 85 0.68 -9.93 10.55
CA VAL A 85 1.55 -8.78 10.83
C VAL A 85 2.86 -9.30 11.38
N THR A 86 3.97 -8.84 10.81
CA THR A 86 5.32 -9.15 11.27
C THR A 86 6.14 -7.86 11.33
N VAL A 87 7.11 -7.80 12.23
CA VAL A 87 8.12 -6.72 12.26
C VAL A 87 9.44 -7.33 11.81
N THR A 88 10.00 -6.84 10.72
CA THR A 88 11.17 -7.45 10.07
C THR A 88 12.12 -6.37 9.55
N PRO A 89 13.44 -6.51 9.76
CA PRO A 89 14.41 -5.62 9.14
C PRO A 89 14.25 -5.61 7.61
N MET A 90 14.36 -4.45 6.97
CA MET A 90 14.13 -4.34 5.52
C MET A 90 15.04 -5.28 4.69
N ASN A 91 16.29 -5.46 5.11
CA ASN A 91 17.24 -6.38 4.49
C ASN A 91 16.96 -7.87 4.74
N GLU A 92 16.01 -8.20 5.61
CA GLU A 92 15.57 -9.57 5.91
C GLU A 92 14.18 -9.90 5.33
N VAL A 93 13.52 -8.93 4.69
CA VAL A 93 12.25 -9.17 3.99
C VAL A 93 12.45 -10.23 2.90
N SER A 94 11.59 -11.24 2.89
CA SER A 94 11.70 -12.35 1.95
C SER A 94 11.30 -11.94 0.53
N GLU A 95 11.87 -12.62 -0.46
CA GLU A 95 11.44 -12.48 -1.86
C GLU A 95 9.95 -12.82 -2.04
N GLU A 96 9.45 -13.79 -1.28
CA GLU A 96 8.05 -14.20 -1.30
C GLU A 96 7.11 -13.08 -0.81
N PHE A 97 7.52 -12.30 0.20
CA PHE A 97 6.80 -11.11 0.62
C PHE A 97 6.87 -10.00 -0.44
N ALA A 98 8.05 -9.74 -1.01
CA ALA A 98 8.22 -8.76 -2.07
C ALA A 98 7.35 -9.06 -3.31
N ILE A 99 7.23 -10.33 -3.69
CA ILE A 99 6.33 -10.78 -4.77
C ILE A 99 4.87 -10.54 -4.39
N ALA A 100 4.48 -10.75 -3.12
CA ALA A 100 3.13 -10.50 -2.63
C ALA A 100 2.76 -9.01 -2.61
N GLU A 101 3.74 -8.10 -2.54
CA GLU A 101 3.49 -6.66 -2.77
C GLU A 101 3.17 -6.36 -4.24
N GLY A 102 3.62 -7.21 -5.17
CA GLY A 102 3.10 -7.30 -6.54
C GLY A 102 3.44 -6.13 -7.47
N GLU A 103 4.30 -5.21 -7.05
CA GLU A 103 4.63 -3.99 -7.79
C GLU A 103 5.63 -4.23 -8.94
N GLY A 104 5.60 -3.34 -9.94
CA GLY A 104 6.53 -3.37 -11.07
C GLY A 104 6.59 -4.71 -11.79
N ASP A 105 7.81 -5.25 -11.93
CA ASP A 105 8.10 -6.54 -12.55
C ASP A 105 7.98 -7.74 -11.59
N ARG A 106 7.52 -7.49 -10.36
CA ARG A 106 7.35 -8.49 -9.28
C ARG A 106 8.65 -9.19 -8.88
N THR A 107 9.77 -8.50 -9.01
CA THR A 107 11.06 -8.98 -8.52
C THR A 107 11.42 -8.34 -7.18
N TYR A 108 12.20 -9.06 -6.38
CA TYR A 108 12.76 -8.51 -5.13
C TYR A 108 13.58 -7.24 -5.38
N ASN A 109 14.36 -7.18 -6.48
CA ASN A 109 15.17 -6.01 -6.81
C ASN A 109 14.31 -4.77 -7.05
N TYR A 110 13.21 -4.91 -7.81
CA TYR A 110 12.29 -3.81 -8.03
C TYR A 110 11.63 -3.35 -6.72
N TRP A 111 11.19 -4.31 -5.88
CA TRP A 111 10.64 -4.03 -4.57
C TRP A 111 11.63 -3.24 -3.72
N ARG A 112 12.87 -3.73 -3.59
CA ARG A 112 13.93 -3.12 -2.79
C ARG A 112 14.22 -1.70 -3.26
N ASP A 113 14.46 -1.51 -4.56
CA ASP A 113 14.80 -0.18 -5.10
C ASP A 113 13.67 0.83 -4.91
N THR A 114 12.42 0.39 -5.01
CA THR A 114 11.23 1.24 -4.79
C THR A 114 11.10 1.62 -3.32
N HIS A 115 11.23 0.67 -2.40
CA HIS A 115 11.13 0.92 -0.97
C HIS A 115 12.30 1.73 -0.43
N VAL A 116 13.53 1.52 -0.92
CA VAL A 116 14.69 2.35 -0.55
C VAL A 116 14.42 3.81 -0.92
N ARG A 117 13.92 4.07 -2.14
CA ARG A 117 13.59 5.45 -2.56
C ARG A 117 12.47 6.05 -1.71
N PHE A 118 11.41 5.29 -1.46
CA PHE A 118 10.27 5.73 -0.66
C PHE A 118 10.70 6.08 0.77
N PHE A 119 11.30 5.13 1.50
CA PHE A 119 11.71 5.36 2.89
C PHE A 119 12.83 6.39 3.01
N THR A 120 13.75 6.48 2.03
CA THR A 120 14.74 7.57 2.01
C THR A 120 14.05 8.93 1.94
N LYS A 121 13.02 9.10 1.12
CA LYS A 121 12.25 10.34 1.03
C LYS A 121 11.55 10.63 2.36
N GLU A 122 10.74 9.70 2.86
CA GLU A 122 9.92 9.91 4.06
C GLU A 122 10.78 10.15 5.32
N LEU A 123 11.89 9.42 5.50
CA LEU A 123 12.80 9.61 6.63
C LEU A 123 13.52 10.96 6.57
N ASN A 124 13.90 11.42 5.38
CA ASN A 124 14.55 12.73 5.23
C ASN A 124 13.61 13.88 5.63
N GLU A 125 12.30 13.75 5.41
CA GLU A 125 11.32 14.77 5.81
C GLU A 125 11.26 14.97 7.33
N ILE A 126 11.62 13.94 8.10
CA ILE A 126 11.71 13.98 9.57
C ILE A 126 13.16 14.06 10.09
N GLY A 127 14.12 14.35 9.21
CA GLY A 127 15.53 14.55 9.57
C GLY A 127 16.29 13.28 9.95
N LEU A 128 15.82 12.12 9.49
CA LEU A 128 16.47 10.82 9.68
C LEU A 128 17.05 10.29 8.37
N ASN A 129 18.05 9.41 8.47
CA ASN A 129 18.65 8.76 7.31
C ASN A 129 18.11 7.34 7.16
N PHE A 130 17.96 6.92 5.92
CA PHE A 130 17.64 5.52 5.59
C PHE A 130 18.77 4.57 6.01
N SER A 131 18.38 3.39 6.50
CA SER A 131 19.28 2.26 6.75
C SER A 131 18.59 0.96 6.34
N GLU A 132 19.36 0.01 5.78
CA GLU A 132 18.81 -1.27 5.31
C GLU A 132 18.34 -2.19 6.44
N ASP A 133 18.77 -1.95 7.67
CA ASP A 133 18.31 -2.66 8.87
C ASP A 133 17.10 -1.98 9.55
N MET A 134 16.52 -0.94 8.94
CA MET A 134 15.31 -0.32 9.48
C MET A 134 14.19 -1.35 9.61
N LEU A 135 13.47 -1.32 10.73
CA LEU A 135 12.35 -2.21 10.96
C LEU A 135 11.15 -1.79 10.11
N LEU A 136 10.63 -2.75 9.34
CA LEU A 136 9.36 -2.63 8.63
C LEU A 136 8.28 -3.38 9.39
N VAL A 137 7.08 -2.81 9.39
CA VAL A 137 5.84 -3.48 9.76
C VAL A 137 5.27 -4.05 8.48
N CYS A 138 5.35 -5.37 8.33
CA CYS A 138 4.95 -6.11 7.15
C CYS A 138 3.57 -6.72 7.40
N GLU A 139 2.60 -6.32 6.59
CA GLU A 139 1.22 -6.80 6.65
C GLU A 139 0.89 -7.67 5.43
N ARG A 140 0.25 -8.82 5.66
CA ARG A 140 -0.50 -9.53 4.62
C ARG A 140 -1.97 -9.31 4.83
N PHE A 141 -2.70 -9.18 3.74
CA PHE A 141 -4.13 -8.91 3.79
C PHE A 141 -4.89 -9.69 2.72
N GLU A 142 -6.18 -9.86 2.97
CA GLU A 142 -7.13 -10.38 2.01
C GLU A 142 -8.04 -9.26 1.51
N LEU A 143 -8.36 -9.29 0.22
CA LEU A 143 -9.41 -8.46 -0.36
C LEU A 143 -10.78 -8.98 0.09
N VAL A 144 -11.55 -8.13 0.75
CA VAL A 144 -12.87 -8.45 1.31
C VAL A 144 -14.00 -8.02 0.38
N ASP A 145 -13.91 -6.80 -0.16
CA ASP A 145 -14.93 -6.25 -1.06
C ASP A 145 -14.33 -5.23 -2.04
N VAL A 146 -14.93 -5.13 -3.23
CA VAL A 146 -14.55 -4.15 -4.27
C VAL A 146 -15.70 -3.17 -4.48
N ASN A 147 -15.40 -1.87 -4.40
CA ASN A 147 -16.41 -0.84 -4.59
C ASN A 147 -16.73 -0.65 -6.07
N ASN A 148 -17.68 -1.43 -6.56
CA ASN A 148 -18.12 -1.41 -7.96
C ASN A 148 -18.78 -0.07 -8.40
N LYS A 149 -19.01 0.88 -7.47
CA LYS A 149 -19.54 2.22 -7.81
C LYS A 149 -18.47 3.17 -8.34
N VAL A 150 -17.19 2.88 -8.13
CA VAL A 150 -16.10 3.65 -8.71
C VAL A 150 -15.80 3.10 -10.10
N ASN A 151 -15.91 3.95 -11.13
CA ASN A 151 -15.72 3.50 -12.51
C ASN A 151 -14.22 3.39 -12.84
N PHE A 152 -13.64 2.19 -12.71
CA PHE A 152 -12.22 1.93 -12.95
C PHE A 152 -11.76 2.12 -14.39
N ASN A 153 -12.67 2.18 -15.37
CA ASN A 153 -12.30 2.58 -16.73
C ASN A 153 -11.80 4.02 -16.81
N LYS A 154 -12.02 4.84 -15.77
CA LYS A 154 -11.45 6.18 -15.64
C LYS A 154 -10.04 6.18 -15.03
N LEU A 155 -9.66 5.12 -14.31
CA LEU A 155 -8.33 4.95 -13.69
C LEU A 155 -7.28 4.41 -14.68
N ARG A 156 -7.71 3.70 -15.74
CA ARG A 156 -6.82 3.22 -16.82
C ARG A 156 -6.24 4.31 -17.72
N PHE A 157 -6.74 5.56 -17.66
CA PHE A 157 -6.37 6.62 -18.60
C PHE A 157 -5.63 7.83 -18.00
N THR A 158 -5.20 7.76 -16.74
CA THR A 158 -4.20 8.71 -16.21
C THR A 158 -2.80 8.10 -16.25
N SER A 159 -2.42 7.47 -17.37
CA SER A 159 -1.01 7.20 -17.65
C SER A 159 -0.37 8.53 -18.06
N HIS A 160 0.01 9.36 -17.08
CA HIS A 160 1.09 10.31 -17.34
C HIS A 160 2.35 9.47 -17.56
N SER A 161 2.75 9.45 -18.82
CA SER A 161 4.00 8.95 -19.36
C SER A 161 5.21 9.21 -18.45
N TYR A 162 5.60 8.22 -17.65
CA TYR A 162 7.01 8.02 -17.33
C TYR A 162 7.57 7.04 -18.37
N PHE A 163 7.86 7.58 -19.56
CA PHE A 163 8.76 6.91 -20.48
C PHE A 163 10.14 6.89 -19.80
N TYR A 164 10.56 5.72 -19.31
CA TYR A 164 11.98 5.43 -19.15
C TYR A 164 12.64 5.57 -20.51
N LYS A 165 13.26 6.72 -20.76
CA LYS A 165 14.13 6.90 -21.91
C LYS A 165 15.42 6.15 -21.62
N HIS A 166 15.48 4.89 -22.04
CA HIS A 166 16.74 4.20 -22.26
C HIS A 166 17.63 5.09 -23.13
N LYS A 167 18.75 5.57 -22.58
CA LYS A 167 19.93 5.87 -23.40
C LYS A 167 20.84 4.65 -23.35
N LYS A 168 20.75 3.82 -24.40
CA LYS A 168 21.90 3.04 -24.87
C LYS A 168 22.70 3.92 -25.82
N ASP A 169 24.01 3.93 -25.58
CA ASP A 169 25.15 4.01 -26.50
C ASP A 169 25.06 4.94 -27.72
N GLU A 170 26.02 5.85 -27.83
CA GLU A 170 27.04 5.75 -28.88
C GLU A 170 28.20 6.72 -28.62
N SER A 171 29.40 6.14 -28.63
CA SER A 171 30.70 6.76 -28.79
C SER A 171 30.83 7.44 -30.15
N PHE A 172 31.38 8.66 -30.17
CA PHE A 172 32.46 9.10 -31.07
C PHE A 172 33.19 10.28 -30.41
#